data_AF-A0A1S3DTM9-F1
#
_entry.id   AF-A0A1S3DTM9-F1
#
_cell.length_a   1.000
_cell.length_b   1.000
_cell.length_c   1.000
_cell.angle_alpha   90.00
_cell.angle_beta   90.00
_cell.angle_gamma   90.00
#
_symmetry.space_group_name_H-M   'P 1'
#
loop_
_entity.id
_entity.type
_entity.pdbx_description
1 polymer ?
#
loop_
_entity_poly.entity_id
_entity_poly.type
_entity_poly.pdbx_seq_one_letter_code
_entity_poly.pdbx_strand_id
1 'polypeptide(L)'
;HVPGTPVLRECLEDAIFIQESVPEILQIKHQVYRAIDIFMSSNTILSSSTSSFLPSVLSEHSTHRSQFIVAHPVNPPYFIPLVEIVPAAWTSERVITRTREIMTEIGMKPVTLTTEIRGFALNRIQ
;
A
#
# COMPACT_ATOMS: atom_id res chain seq x y z
N HIS A 1 18.44 -13.85 -3.58
CA HIS A 1 17.84 -13.60 -4.91
C HIS A 1 16.37 -13.98 -4.80
N VAL A 2 15.44 -13.05 -5.00
CA VAL A 2 14.00 -13.37 -5.03
C VAL A 2 13.63 -13.60 -6.50
N PRO A 3 13.14 -14.77 -6.89
CA PRO A 3 12.70 -15.02 -8.27
C PRO A 3 11.49 -14.14 -8.60
N GLY A 4 11.49 -13.54 -9.79
CA GLY A 4 10.31 -12.84 -10.31
C GLY A 4 9.44 -13.77 -11.15
N THR A 5 8.14 -13.53 -11.18
CA THR A 5 7.20 -14.22 -12.08
C THR A 5 6.33 -13.20 -12.82
N PRO A 6 6.00 -13.43 -14.11
CA PRO A 6 5.04 -12.62 -14.85
C PRO A 6 3.58 -12.98 -14.54
N VAL A 7 3.33 -14.05 -13.77
CA VAL A 7 2.00 -14.55 -13.47
C VAL A 7 1.51 -13.98 -12.14
N LEU A 8 0.54 -13.06 -12.21
CA LEU A 8 0.03 -12.38 -11.00
C LEU A 8 -0.43 -13.36 -9.91
N ARG A 9 -1.15 -14.42 -10.28
CA ARG A 9 -1.67 -15.40 -9.30
C ARG A 9 -0.55 -16.02 -8.45
N GLU A 10 0.57 -16.35 -9.07
CA GLU A 10 1.73 -16.94 -8.36
C GLU A 10 2.32 -15.95 -7.36
N CYS A 11 2.32 -14.64 -7.66
CA CYS A 11 2.76 -13.60 -6.71
C CYS A 11 1.83 -13.45 -5.50
N LEU A 12 0.57 -13.89 -5.61
CA LEU A 12 -0.46 -13.68 -4.59
C LEU A 12 -0.61 -14.89 -3.65
N GLU A 13 -0.12 -16.06 -4.06
CA GLU A 13 -0.15 -17.26 -3.24
C GLU A 13 0.66 -17.05 -1.96
N ASP A 14 0.03 -17.30 -0.81
CA ASP A 14 0.57 -17.08 0.54
C ASP A 14 1.09 -15.67 0.84
N ALA A 15 0.81 -14.68 -0.02
CA ALA A 15 1.23 -13.31 0.18
C ALA A 15 0.57 -12.72 1.42
N ILE A 16 1.39 -12.33 2.40
CA ILE A 16 0.91 -11.60 3.59
C ILE A 16 0.80 -10.09 3.35
N PHE A 17 1.58 -9.58 2.40
CA PHE A 17 1.69 -8.16 2.08
C PHE A 17 2.03 -7.99 0.60
N ILE A 18 1.28 -7.13 -0.08
CA ILE A 18 1.46 -6.79 -1.49
C ILE A 18 1.78 -5.30 -1.56
N GLN A 19 2.90 -4.94 -2.18
CA GLN A 19 3.23 -3.55 -2.49
C GLN A 19 3.00 -3.31 -3.99
N GLU A 20 2.01 -2.50 -4.32
CA GLU A 20 1.80 -2.00 -5.67
C GLU A 20 2.72 -0.80 -5.94
N SER A 21 3.42 -0.85 -7.06
CA SER A 21 4.34 0.20 -7.54
C SER A 21 4.30 0.34 -9.07
N VAL A 22 3.13 0.16 -9.68
CA VAL A 22 2.87 0.47 -11.10
C VAL A 22 2.83 1.99 -11.31
N PRO A 23 2.88 2.48 -12.57
CA PRO A 23 2.86 3.91 -12.86
C PRO A 23 1.71 4.67 -12.18
N GLU A 24 1.94 5.95 -11.89
CA GLU A 24 1.01 6.85 -11.20
C GLU A 24 -0.17 7.28 -12.09
N ILE A 25 -0.93 6.30 -12.58
CA ILE A 25 -2.09 6.45 -13.46
C ILE A 25 -3.26 5.71 -12.83
N LEU A 26 -4.30 6.46 -12.43
CA LEU A 26 -5.44 5.95 -11.65
C LEU A 26 -6.10 4.72 -12.31
N GLN A 27 -6.30 4.77 -13.63
CA GLN A 27 -6.89 3.66 -14.38
C GLN A 27 -6.05 2.37 -14.30
N ILE A 28 -4.72 2.48 -14.42
CA ILE A 28 -3.81 1.33 -14.35
C ILE A 28 -3.83 0.74 -12.93
N LYS A 29 -3.75 1.60 -11.91
CA LYS A 29 -3.82 1.16 -10.51
C LYS A 29 -5.12 0.41 -10.21
N HIS A 30 -6.27 0.95 -10.63
CA HIS A 30 -7.55 0.25 -10.45
C HIS A 30 -7.63 -1.09 -11.18
N GLN A 31 -7.07 -1.20 -12.39
CA GLN A 31 -7.00 -2.48 -13.11
C GLN A 31 -6.19 -3.52 -12.31
N VAL A 32 -5.03 -3.10 -11.79
CA VAL A 32 -4.16 -3.96 -10.96
C VAL A 32 -4.88 -4.35 -9.66
N TYR A 33 -5.49 -3.41 -8.94
CA TYR A 33 -6.21 -3.73 -7.70
C TYR A 33 -7.37 -4.67 -7.93
N ARG A 34 -8.16 -4.50 -9.00
CA ARG A 34 -9.23 -5.45 -9.34
C ARG A 34 -8.68 -6.84 -9.60
N ALA A 35 -7.57 -6.96 -10.32
CA ALA A 35 -6.94 -8.25 -10.58
C ALA A 35 -6.42 -8.92 -9.29
N ILE A 36 -5.86 -8.13 -8.37
CA ILE A 36 -5.41 -8.61 -7.05
C ILE A 36 -6.60 -9.00 -6.16
N ASP A 37 -7.63 -8.17 -6.10
CA ASP A 37 -8.80 -8.32 -5.21
C ASP A 37 -9.57 -9.63 -5.47
N ILE A 38 -9.50 -10.16 -6.69
CA ILE A 38 -10.12 -11.45 -7.08
C ILE A 38 -9.41 -12.64 -6.40
N PHE A 39 -8.09 -12.56 -6.19
CA PHE A 39 -7.27 -13.71 -5.77
C PHE A 39 -6.61 -13.55 -4.41
N MET A 40 -6.57 -12.33 -3.85
CA MET A 40 -5.97 -12.10 -2.54
C MET A 40 -6.76 -12.78 -1.42
N SER A 41 -6.05 -13.24 -0.38
CA SER A 41 -6.70 -13.81 0.80
C SER A 41 -7.28 -12.72 1.70
N SER A 42 -8.19 -13.10 2.61
CA SER A 42 -8.74 -12.20 3.65
C SER A 42 -7.70 -11.74 4.69
N ASN A 43 -6.52 -12.35 4.69
CA ASN A 43 -5.43 -12.02 5.61
C ASN A 43 -4.35 -11.13 4.97
N THR A 44 -4.31 -11.06 3.63
CA THR A 44 -3.32 -10.33 2.84
C THR A 44 -3.53 -8.82 2.94
N ILE A 45 -2.47 -8.04 3.12
CA ILE A 45 -2.53 -6.58 3.04
C ILE A 45 -2.24 -6.15 1.61
N LEU A 46 -3.10 -5.31 1.02
CA LEU A 46 -2.83 -4.65 -0.26
C LEU A 46 -2.38 -3.22 0.01
N SER A 47 -1.14 -2.91 -0.35
CA SER A 47 -0.57 -1.59 -0.20
C SER A 47 -0.25 -0.92 -1.54
N SER A 48 -0.38 0.40 -1.61
CA SER A 48 0.07 1.21 -2.74
C SER A 48 1.23 2.12 -2.35
N SER A 49 2.18 2.31 -3.26
CA SER A 49 3.27 3.29 -3.14
C SER A 49 2.91 4.68 -3.69
N THR A 50 1.63 4.94 -3.98
CA THR A 50 1.17 6.24 -4.51
C THR A 50 1.67 7.40 -3.65
N SER A 51 2.04 8.50 -4.30
CA SER A 51 2.45 9.74 -3.66
C SER A 51 1.39 10.84 -3.77
N SER A 52 0.28 10.56 -4.45
CA SER A 52 -0.69 11.59 -4.86
C SER A 52 -2.15 11.20 -4.68
N PHE A 53 -2.51 9.93 -4.85
CA PHE A 53 -3.90 9.48 -4.76
C PHE A 53 -4.29 9.17 -3.32
N LEU A 54 -5.52 9.51 -2.98
CA LEU A 54 -6.09 9.16 -1.68
C LEU A 54 -6.36 7.65 -1.59
N PRO A 55 -6.11 7.00 -0.44
CA PRO A 55 -6.42 5.58 -0.27
C PRO A 55 -7.92 5.29 -0.46
N SER A 56 -8.82 6.22 -0.09
CA SER A 56 -10.25 6.05 -0.35
C SER A 56 -10.58 5.96 -1.84
N VAL A 57 -10.04 6.89 -2.64
CA VAL A 57 -10.22 6.90 -4.10
C VAL A 57 -9.70 5.61 -4.72
N LEU A 58 -8.55 5.11 -4.27
CA LEU A 58 -7.96 3.89 -4.82
C LEU A 58 -8.74 2.60 -4.51
N SER A 59 -9.43 2.56 -3.37
CA SER A 59 -10.01 1.33 -2.81
C SER A 59 -11.53 1.32 -2.65
N GLU A 60 -12.24 2.39 -3.04
CA GLU A 60 -13.70 2.53 -2.83
C GLU A 60 -14.53 1.38 -3.42
N HIS A 61 -14.06 0.79 -4.51
CA HIS A 61 -14.71 -0.30 -5.24
C HIS A 61 -14.11 -1.69 -4.99
N SER A 62 -13.12 -1.81 -4.09
CA SER A 62 -12.51 -3.10 -3.76
C SER A 62 -13.37 -3.89 -2.79
N THR A 63 -13.47 -5.19 -2.99
CA THR A 63 -14.14 -6.13 -2.08
C THR A 63 -13.40 -6.17 -0.75
N HIS A 64 -12.07 -6.28 -0.79
CA HIS A 64 -11.21 -6.31 0.39
C HIS A 64 -10.72 -4.91 0.80
N ARG A 65 -11.54 -3.87 0.64
CA ARG A 65 -11.13 -2.48 0.92
C ARG A 65 -10.62 -2.26 2.36
N SER A 66 -11.09 -3.02 3.33
CA SER A 66 -10.61 -2.96 4.72
C SER A 66 -9.17 -3.47 4.91
N GLN A 67 -8.63 -4.16 3.89
CA GLN A 67 -7.26 -4.66 3.77
C GLN A 67 -6.35 -3.74 2.94
N PHE A 68 -6.87 -2.61 2.46
CA PHE A 68 -6.13 -1.65 1.64
C PHE A 68 -5.46 -0.56 2.50
N ILE A 69 -4.23 -0.17 2.16
CA ILE A 69 -3.50 0.93 2.81
C ILE A 69 -2.51 1.60 1.85
N VAL A 70 -2.19 2.88 2.04
CA VAL A 70 -1.02 3.47 1.37
C VAL A 70 0.19 3.32 2.28
N ALA A 71 1.28 2.77 1.75
CA ALA A 71 2.61 2.76 2.37
C ALA A 71 3.56 3.45 1.39
N HIS A 72 3.69 4.76 1.53
CA HIS A 72 4.46 5.62 0.63
C HIS A 72 5.91 5.74 1.14
N PRO A 73 6.89 5.15 0.45
CA PRO A 73 8.30 5.32 0.79
C PRO A 73 8.81 6.67 0.32
N VAL A 74 9.63 7.35 1.13
CA VAL A 74 10.19 8.66 0.78
C VAL A 74 11.41 8.51 -0.13
N ASN A 75 11.45 9.24 -1.23
CA ASN A 75 12.56 9.16 -2.19
C ASN A 75 13.76 10.01 -1.73
N PRO A 76 15.01 9.50 -1.76
CA PRO A 76 15.42 8.13 -2.09
C PRO A 76 15.24 7.15 -0.92
N PRO A 77 14.49 6.04 -1.10
CA PRO A 77 14.05 5.17 0.00
C PRO A 77 15.20 4.40 0.66
N TYR A 78 16.33 4.26 -0.04
CA TYR A 78 17.51 3.60 0.49
C TYR A 78 18.28 4.49 1.50
N PHE A 79 18.15 5.82 1.39
CA PHE A 79 18.80 6.76 2.30
C PHE A 79 17.84 7.35 3.32
N ILE A 80 16.54 7.37 3.01
CA ILE A 80 15.49 7.88 3.87
C ILE A 80 14.59 6.71 4.24
N PRO A 81 14.75 6.10 5.43
CA PRO A 81 13.97 4.93 5.83
C PRO A 81 12.51 5.30 6.18
N LEU A 82 12.02 6.49 5.85
CA LEU A 82 10.68 6.93 6.21
C LEU A 82 9.64 6.30 5.28
N VAL A 83 8.57 5.76 5.87
CA VAL A 83 7.37 5.30 5.15
C VAL A 83 6.16 5.97 5.75
N GLU A 84 5.38 6.67 4.94
CA GLU A 84 4.09 7.23 5.35
C GLU A 84 3.01 6.15 5.19
N ILE A 85 2.40 5.77 6.31
CA ILE A 85 1.28 4.84 6.36
C ILE A 85 -0.01 5.64 6.43
N VAL A 86 -0.84 5.53 5.40
CA VAL A 86 -2.08 6.32 5.28
C VAL A 86 -3.27 5.40 5.06
N PRO A 87 -4.14 5.24 6.07
CA PRO A 87 -5.37 4.46 5.96
C PRO A 87 -6.47 5.25 5.24
N ALA A 88 -7.41 4.52 4.62
CA ALA A 88 -8.74 5.02 4.32
C ALA A 88 -9.65 4.86 5.55
N ALA A 89 -10.82 5.51 5.54
CA ALA A 89 -11.79 5.43 6.64
C ALA A 89 -12.28 3.99 6.95
N TRP A 90 -12.17 3.07 6.00
CA TRP A 90 -12.55 1.67 6.14
C TRP A 90 -11.37 0.72 6.38
N THR A 91 -10.13 1.20 6.32
CA THR A 91 -8.94 0.38 6.59
C THR A 91 -9.01 -0.10 8.04
N SER A 92 -8.86 -1.41 8.25
CA SER A 92 -8.94 -1.98 9.59
C SER A 92 -7.68 -1.67 10.42
N GLU A 93 -7.87 -1.50 11.74
CA GLU A 93 -6.75 -1.32 12.69
C GLU A 93 -5.70 -2.43 12.63
N ARG A 94 -6.13 -3.66 12.34
CA ARG A 94 -5.23 -4.80 12.08
C ARG A 94 -4.25 -4.51 10.95
N VAL A 95 -4.74 -3.94 9.85
CA VAL A 95 -3.94 -3.65 8.65
C VAL A 95 -2.97 -2.50 8.93
N ILE A 96 -3.40 -1.46 9.64
CA ILE A 96 -2.54 -0.35 10.05
C ILE A 96 -1.40 -0.88 10.94
N THR A 97 -1.75 -1.63 11.98
CA THR A 97 -0.79 -2.18 12.95
C THR A 97 0.20 -3.11 12.26
N ARG A 98 -0.30 -4.09 11.49
CA ARG A 98 0.58 -5.06 10.83
C ARG A 98 1.46 -4.44 9.75
N THR A 99 0.97 -3.41 9.04
CA THR A 99 1.81 -2.66 8.08
C THR A 99 2.94 -1.94 8.81
N ARG A 100 2.68 -1.31 9.97
CA ARG A 100 3.72 -0.68 10.80
C ARG A 100 4.77 -1.69 11.25
N GLU A 101 4.34 -2.86 11.71
CA GLU A 101 5.24 -3.93 12.13
C GLU A 101 6.13 -4.38 10.97
N ILE A 102 5.55 -4.73 9.82
CA ILE A 102 6.29 -5.17 8.63
C ILE A 102 7.32 -4.12 8.21
N MET A 103 6.93 -2.85 8.13
CA MET A 103 7.84 -1.76 7.77
C MET A 103 8.99 -1.63 8.77
N THR A 104 8.72 -1.80 10.06
CA THR A 104 9.75 -1.76 11.12
C THR A 104 10.68 -2.98 11.03
N GLU A 105 10.14 -4.17 10.81
CA GLU A 105 10.89 -5.44 10.67
C GLU A 105 11.91 -5.36 9.52
N ILE A 106 11.57 -4.67 8.42
CA ILE A 106 12.47 -4.48 7.26
C ILE A 106 13.39 -3.25 7.39
N GLY A 107 13.45 -2.61 8.57
CA GLY A 107 14.36 -1.50 8.87
C GLY A 107 13.85 -0.10 8.50
N MET A 108 12.59 0.02 8.07
CA MET A 108 11.96 1.32 7.82
C MET A 108 11.45 1.95 9.14
N LYS A 109 11.16 3.25 9.08
CA LYS A 109 10.64 4.09 10.15
C LYS A 109 9.24 4.56 9.76
N PRO A 110 8.18 3.77 10.04
CA PRO A 110 6.83 4.10 9.62
C PRO A 110 6.21 5.22 10.46
N VAL A 111 5.63 6.21 9.79
CA VAL A 111 4.79 7.26 10.39
C VAL A 111 3.36 7.07 9.91
N THR A 112 2.42 6.93 10.85
CA THR A 112 1.01 6.75 10.51
C THR A 112 0.29 8.08 10.54
N LEU A 113 -0.40 8.41 9.44
CA LEU A 113 -1.28 9.56 9.38
C LEU A 113 -2.68 9.15 9.86
N THR A 114 -3.27 9.93 10.74
CA THR A 114 -4.58 9.62 11.36
C THR A 114 -5.76 9.86 10.42
N THR A 115 -5.55 10.51 9.28
CA THR A 115 -6.60 10.84 8.31
C THR A 115 -5.97 10.95 6.93
N GLU A 116 -6.68 10.49 5.91
CA GLU A 116 -6.28 10.76 4.53
C GLU A 116 -6.38 12.26 4.23
N ILE A 117 -5.27 12.87 3.84
CA ILE A 117 -5.20 14.30 3.49
C ILE A 117 -4.70 14.36 2.05
N ARG A 118 -5.38 15.14 1.20
CA ARG A 118 -4.91 15.42 -0.16
C ARG A 118 -3.50 15.99 -0.09
N GLY A 119 -2.53 15.25 -0.62
CA GLY A 119 -1.13 15.68 -0.75
C GLY A 119 -0.11 15.00 0.16
N PHE A 120 -0.48 14.09 1.08
CA PHE A 120 0.44 13.45 2.03
C PHE A 120 1.25 14.47 2.87
N ALA A 121 1.87 14.04 3.98
CA ALA A 121 2.50 15.00 4.90
C ALA A 121 3.77 15.65 4.31
N LEU A 122 4.35 15.06 3.25
CA LEU A 122 5.57 15.54 2.62
C LEU A 122 5.42 16.58 1.51
N ASN A 123 4.25 16.82 0.91
CA ASN A 123 4.05 17.98 0.01
C ASN A 123 3.89 19.32 0.76
N ARG A 124 4.34 19.42 2.02
CA ARG A 124 4.33 20.69 2.78
C ARG A 124 5.71 21.26 3.11
N ILE A 125 6.82 20.58 2.78
CA ILE A 125 8.17 21.03 3.17
C ILE A 125 9.17 21.10 2.00
N GLN A 126 8.80 20.66 0.79
CA GLN A 126 9.64 20.89 -0.41
C GLN A 126 9.33 22.21 -1.10
#